data_AF-A0A5M3MXC1-F1
#
_entry.id   AF-A0A5M3MXC1-F1
#
_cell.length_a   1.000
_cell.length_b   1.000
_cell.length_c   1.000
_cell.angle_alpha   90.00
_cell.angle_beta   90.00
_cell.angle_gamma   90.00
#
_symmetry.space_group_name_H-M   'P 1'
#
loop_
_entity.id
_entity.type
_entity.pdbx_description
1 polymer ?
#
loop_
_entity_poly.entity_id
_entity_poly.type
_entity_poly.pdbx_seq_one_letter_code
_entity_poly.pdbx_strand_id
1 'polypeptide(L)'
;MSKPSPGRYVIYHRIQSSSGERLAITYNGQNGYPTVNPLTYEDNQIWIIQNYNDTTQSISPASNSNLQCGWGDNAVIVLPPQAYVWIIRNNASGYTIQDGGQTVYWGLDEAEEKQNVTIKQGEGGIFQSWILKQV
;
A
#
# COMPACT_ATOMS: atom_id res chain seq x y z
N MET A 1 17.91 5.91 -1.59
CA MET A 1 16.57 5.34 -1.35
C MET A 1 16.49 4.91 0.11
N SER A 2 15.46 5.34 0.84
CA SER A 2 15.27 4.99 2.26
C SER A 2 13.91 4.32 2.45
N LYS A 3 13.81 3.43 3.45
CA LYS A 3 12.52 2.89 3.89
C LYS A 3 11.85 3.88 4.85
N PRO A 4 10.50 3.99 4.89
CA PRO A 4 9.82 4.82 5.87
C PRO A 4 10.11 4.34 7.29
N SER A 5 10.05 5.26 8.26
CA SER A 5 10.10 4.87 9.67
C SER A 5 8.84 4.07 10.04
N PRO A 6 8.89 3.19 11.05
CA PRO A 6 7.68 2.60 11.61
C PRO A 6 6.71 3.67 12.10
N GLY A 7 5.41 3.46 11.88
CA GLY A 7 4.39 4.44 12.27
C GLY A 7 3.05 4.23 11.60
N ARG A 8 2.14 5.18 11.83
CA ARG A 8 0.82 5.25 11.21
C ARG A 8 0.88 6.15 9.99
N TYR A 9 0.32 5.71 8.88
CA TYR A 9 0.38 6.40 7.61
C TYR A 9 -0.97 6.34 6.91
N VAL A 10 -1.30 7.40 6.17
CA VAL A 10 -2.17 7.24 5.01
C VAL A 10 -1.29 7.00 3.79
N ILE A 11 -1.64 5.96 3.03
CA ILE A 11 -0.95 5.55 1.81
C ILE A 11 -1.87 5.91 0.65
N TYR A 12 -1.46 6.83 -0.21
CA TYR A 12 -2.27 7.26 -1.34
C TYR A 12 -1.48 7.35 -2.62
N HIS A 13 -2.16 7.13 -3.74
CA HIS A 13 -1.55 7.04 -5.05
C HIS A 13 -0.92 8.38 -5.45
N ARG A 14 0.21 8.31 -6.19
CA ARG A 14 0.95 9.50 -6.60
C ARG A 14 0.16 10.39 -7.56
N ILE A 15 -0.60 9.77 -8.46
CA ILE A 15 -1.45 10.43 -9.45
C ILE A 15 -2.88 10.54 -8.91
N GLN A 16 -3.53 11.67 -9.21
CA GLN A 16 -4.93 11.91 -8.90
C GLN A 16 -5.85 11.18 -9.89
N SER A 17 -7.09 10.95 -9.48
CA SER A 17 -8.12 10.46 -10.41
C SER A 17 -8.41 11.43 -11.55
N SER A 18 -9.15 10.97 -12.56
CA SER A 18 -9.69 11.83 -13.61
C SER A 18 -10.55 12.98 -13.07
N SER A 19 -11.19 12.79 -11.91
CA SER A 19 -11.92 13.84 -11.14
C SER A 19 -11.02 14.78 -10.32
N GLY A 20 -9.70 14.54 -10.27
CA GLY A 20 -8.74 15.33 -9.50
C GLY A 20 -8.60 14.92 -8.03
N GLU A 21 -9.14 13.77 -7.62
CA GLU A 21 -9.10 13.30 -6.23
C GLU A 21 -7.80 12.55 -5.93
N ARG A 22 -7.30 12.68 -4.70
CA ARG A 22 -6.21 11.82 -4.22
C ARG A 22 -6.80 10.49 -3.77
N LEU A 23 -6.29 9.39 -4.30
CA LEU A 23 -6.84 8.06 -4.05
C LEU A 23 -6.03 7.33 -2.98
N ALA A 24 -6.62 7.12 -1.80
CA ALA A 24 -5.99 6.47 -0.65
C ALA A 24 -6.39 4.99 -0.55
N ILE A 25 -5.42 4.13 -0.21
CA ILE A 25 -5.68 2.73 0.08
C ILE A 25 -6.62 2.64 1.28
N THR A 26 -7.74 1.96 1.09
CA THR A 26 -8.83 1.83 2.04
C THR A 26 -9.06 0.35 2.37
N TYR A 27 -9.11 0.06 3.66
CA TYR A 27 -9.34 -1.27 4.20
C TYR A 27 -10.81 -1.68 4.03
N ASN A 28 -11.03 -2.86 3.43
CA ASN A 28 -12.35 -3.41 3.10
C ASN A 28 -12.69 -4.70 3.85
N GLY A 29 -12.09 -4.93 5.02
CA GLY A 29 -12.35 -6.11 5.85
C GLY A 29 -11.33 -7.24 5.70
N GLN A 30 -11.39 -8.20 6.62
CA GLN A 30 -10.53 -9.39 6.62
C GLN A 30 -10.87 -10.30 5.43
N ASN A 31 -9.84 -10.90 4.82
CA ASN A 31 -9.90 -11.66 3.58
C ASN A 31 -10.42 -10.83 2.39
N GLY A 32 -10.45 -9.50 2.53
CA GLY A 32 -10.83 -8.55 1.50
C GLY A 32 -9.63 -7.96 0.80
N TYR A 33 -9.88 -7.49 -0.43
CA TYR A 33 -8.92 -6.74 -1.22
C TYR A 33 -9.08 -5.25 -0.89
N PRO A 34 -8.04 -4.56 -0.38
CA PRO A 34 -8.09 -3.10 -0.23
C PRO A 34 -8.31 -2.44 -1.58
N THR A 35 -9.18 -1.44 -1.59
CA THR A 35 -9.41 -0.59 -2.76
C THR A 35 -8.83 0.79 -2.53
N VAL A 36 -8.70 1.59 -3.59
CA VAL A 36 -8.42 3.01 -3.44
C VAL A 36 -9.72 3.83 -3.51
N ASN A 37 -9.91 4.74 -2.56
CA ASN A 37 -11.07 5.65 -2.52
C ASN A 37 -10.56 7.09 -2.29
N PRO A 38 -11.40 8.13 -2.42
CA PRO A 38 -10.96 9.50 -2.18
C PRO A 38 -10.39 9.63 -0.76
N LEU A 39 -9.30 10.38 -0.64
CA LEU A 39 -8.56 10.57 0.60
C LEU A 39 -9.41 11.33 1.63
N THR A 40 -9.75 10.66 2.73
CA THR A 40 -10.57 11.21 3.83
C THR A 40 -9.85 11.20 5.18
N TYR A 41 -8.75 10.46 5.33
CA TYR A 41 -8.04 10.25 6.61
C TYR A 41 -8.86 9.49 7.68
N GLU A 42 -9.95 8.84 7.27
CA GLU A 42 -10.74 7.98 8.14
C GLU A 42 -9.93 6.76 8.62
N ASP A 43 -10.37 6.13 9.71
CA ASP A 43 -9.64 5.02 10.35
C ASP A 43 -9.36 3.83 9.42
N ASN A 44 -10.23 3.58 8.43
CA ASN A 44 -10.03 2.54 7.43
C ASN A 44 -9.03 2.92 6.32
N GLN A 45 -8.54 4.16 6.27
CA GLN A 45 -7.45 4.61 5.38
C GLN A 45 -6.11 4.75 6.10
N ILE A 46 -6.06 4.49 7.41
CA ILE A 46 -4.83 4.53 8.19
C ILE A 46 -4.22 3.13 8.23
N TRP A 47 -2.95 3.05 7.90
CA TRP A 47 -2.15 1.83 7.86
C TRP A 47 -0.96 1.96 8.81
N ILE A 48 -0.66 0.88 9.52
CA ILE A 48 0.51 0.75 10.38
C ILE A 48 1.62 0.09 9.56
N ILE A 49 2.76 0.76 9.47
CA ILE A 49 3.98 0.20 8.88
C ILE A 49 4.93 -0.15 10.03
N GLN A 50 5.42 -1.39 10.08
CA GLN A 50 6.36 -1.85 11.10
C GLN A 50 7.58 -2.51 10.46
N ASN A 51 8.75 -2.39 11.11
CA ASN A 51 9.94 -3.13 10.68
C ASN A 51 9.76 -4.61 10.98
N TYR A 52 10.04 -5.45 9.98
CA TYR A 52 10.23 -6.88 10.18
C TYR A 52 11.71 -7.22 10.31
N ASN A 53 12.54 -6.61 9.44
CA ASN A 53 14.00 -6.62 9.54
C ASN A 53 14.57 -5.32 8.94
N ASP A 54 15.87 -5.25 8.72
CA ASP A 54 16.55 -4.06 8.17
C ASP A 54 16.05 -3.70 6.76
N THR A 55 15.52 -4.67 6.02
CA THR A 55 15.13 -4.52 4.61
C THR A 55 13.62 -4.42 4.43
N THR A 56 12.84 -5.18 5.19
CA THR A 56 11.42 -5.45 4.93
C THR A 56 10.52 -4.95 6.05
N GLN A 57 9.29 -4.60 5.70
CA GLN A 57 8.29 -4.04 6.60
C GLN A 57 6.94 -4.74 6.39
N SER A 58 6.17 -4.88 7.46
CA SER A 58 4.77 -5.28 7.36
C SER A 58 3.88 -4.04 7.21
N ILE A 59 2.72 -4.23 6.59
CA ILE A 59 1.66 -3.22 6.48
C ILE A 59 0.39 -3.83 7.05
N SER A 60 -0.26 -3.14 7.97
CA SER A 60 -1.46 -3.61 8.69
C SER A 60 -2.52 -2.50 8.74
N PRO A 61 -3.83 -2.77 8.65
CA PRO A 61 -4.84 -1.73 8.83
C PRO A 61 -4.84 -1.25 10.29
N ALA A 62 -4.92 0.05 10.53
CA ALA A 62 -4.90 0.61 11.88
C ALA A 62 -6.15 0.28 12.68
N SER A 63 -7.30 0.12 12.00
CA SER A 63 -8.57 -0.32 12.58
C SER A 63 -8.59 -1.79 12.99
N ASN A 64 -7.64 -2.61 12.51
CA ASN A 64 -7.46 -3.99 12.92
C ASN A 64 -6.00 -4.45 12.77
N SER A 65 -5.14 -4.01 13.70
CA SER A 65 -3.70 -4.24 13.65
C SER A 65 -3.27 -5.71 13.79
N ASN A 66 -4.20 -6.62 14.08
CA ASN A 66 -3.92 -8.05 14.13
C ASN A 66 -3.90 -8.69 12.74
N LEU A 67 -4.16 -7.93 11.68
CA LEU A 67 -4.11 -8.38 10.29
C LEU A 67 -2.89 -7.81 9.56
N GLN A 68 -2.56 -8.39 8.40
CA GLN A 68 -1.45 -7.95 7.56
C GLN A 68 -1.86 -7.97 6.09
N CYS A 69 -1.31 -7.05 5.31
CA CYS A 69 -1.39 -7.08 3.86
C CYS A 69 -0.50 -8.20 3.32
N GLY A 70 -1.12 -9.20 2.72
CA GLY A 70 -0.48 -10.30 2.00
C GLY A 70 -0.71 -10.20 0.49
N TRP A 71 -0.31 -11.27 -0.20
CA TRP A 71 -0.45 -11.40 -1.65
C TRP A 71 -1.59 -12.37 -1.97
N GLY A 72 -2.63 -11.88 -2.63
CA GLY A 72 -3.76 -12.68 -3.13
C GLY A 72 -3.62 -13.01 -4.63
N ASP A 73 -4.74 -13.13 -5.33
CA ASP A 73 -4.75 -13.29 -6.80
C ASP A 73 -4.35 -11.97 -7.50
N ASN A 74 -3.04 -11.76 -7.67
CA ASN A 74 -2.44 -10.59 -8.33
C ASN A 74 -2.85 -9.22 -7.75
N ALA A 75 -3.27 -9.21 -6.49
CA ALA A 75 -3.68 -8.01 -5.76
C ALA A 75 -3.37 -8.16 -4.27
N VAL A 76 -3.31 -7.02 -3.59
CA VAL A 76 -3.16 -6.98 -2.14
C VAL A 76 -4.42 -7.54 -1.49
N ILE A 77 -4.25 -8.42 -0.52
CA ILE A 77 -5.32 -8.98 0.31
C ILE A 77 -4.96 -8.80 1.77
N VAL A 78 -5.95 -8.57 2.64
CA VAL A 78 -5.70 -8.46 4.10
C VAL A 78 -6.04 -9.76 4.80
N LEU A 79 -5.05 -10.38 5.45
CA LEU A 79 -5.13 -11.72 6.01
C LEU A 79 -4.71 -11.73 7.49
N PRO A 80 -5.03 -12.80 8.24
CA PRO A 80 -4.37 -13.09 9.51
C PRO A 80 -2.83 -13.05 9.39
N PRO A 81 -2.10 -12.75 10.46
CA PRO A 81 -0.68 -12.48 10.38
C PRO A 81 0.10 -13.77 10.12
N GLN A 82 0.91 -13.79 9.06
CA GLN A 82 1.78 -14.93 8.71
C GLN A 82 3.17 -14.46 8.26
N ALA A 83 3.62 -13.31 8.79
CA ALA A 83 4.85 -12.64 8.38
C ALA A 83 4.84 -12.20 6.90
N TYR A 84 3.71 -11.65 6.45
CA TYR A 84 3.66 -10.99 5.14
C TYR A 84 4.40 -9.66 5.19
N VAL A 85 5.40 -9.51 4.32
CA VAL A 85 6.32 -8.38 4.35
C VAL A 85 6.62 -7.85 2.95
N TRP A 86 6.95 -6.57 2.90
CA TRP A 86 7.17 -5.81 1.68
C TRP A 86 8.45 -4.97 1.79
N ILE A 87 9.10 -4.75 0.66
CA ILE A 87 10.18 -3.79 0.52
C ILE A 87 9.56 -2.44 0.16
N ILE A 88 9.61 -1.49 1.10
CA ILE A 88 9.09 -0.13 0.89
C ILE A 88 10.27 0.83 0.73
N ARG A 89 10.36 1.55 -0.40
CA ARG A 89 11.50 2.42 -0.70
C ARG A 89 11.08 3.74 -1.32
N ASN A 90 11.64 4.82 -0.80
CA ASN A 90 11.51 6.14 -1.40
C ASN A 90 12.49 6.31 -2.57
N ASN A 91 11.96 6.83 -3.68
CA ASN A 91 12.69 7.28 -4.86
C ASN A 91 12.24 8.71 -5.24
N ALA A 92 12.75 9.25 -6.35
CA ALA A 92 12.41 10.62 -6.80
C ALA A 92 10.91 10.83 -7.10
N SER A 93 10.19 9.76 -7.44
CA SER A 93 8.78 9.79 -7.85
C SER A 93 7.81 9.51 -6.71
N GLY A 94 8.26 8.92 -5.61
CA GLY A 94 7.44 8.54 -4.46
C GLY A 94 8.00 7.31 -3.75
N TYR A 95 7.13 6.57 -3.07
CA TYR A 95 7.46 5.27 -2.49
C TYR A 95 7.01 4.15 -3.42
N THR A 96 7.86 3.14 -3.62
CA THR A 96 7.46 1.83 -4.14
C THR A 96 7.18 0.89 -2.98
N ILE A 97 6.28 -0.06 -3.20
CA ILE A 97 6.01 -1.19 -2.29
C ILE A 97 6.14 -2.45 -3.13
N GLN A 98 7.09 -3.31 -2.78
CA GLN A 98 7.54 -4.43 -3.60
C GLN A 98 7.57 -5.73 -2.82
N ASP A 99 7.51 -6.85 -3.51
CA ASP A 99 7.80 -8.15 -2.91
C ASP A 99 9.28 -8.27 -2.50
N GLY A 100 9.61 -9.32 -1.74
CA GLY A 100 10.98 -9.58 -1.30
C GLY A 100 11.97 -9.84 -2.45
N GLY A 101 11.49 -10.33 -3.60
CA GLY A 101 12.28 -10.51 -4.81
C GLY A 101 12.47 -9.24 -5.65
N GLN A 102 11.78 -8.14 -5.31
CA GLN A 102 11.76 -6.89 -6.09
C GLN A 102 11.35 -7.10 -7.56
N THR A 103 10.45 -8.06 -7.80
CA THR A 103 9.97 -8.44 -9.13
C THR A 103 8.59 -7.86 -9.44
N VAL A 104 7.80 -7.56 -8.41
CA VAL A 104 6.46 -7.00 -8.52
C VAL A 104 6.27 -5.82 -7.59
N TYR A 105 5.29 -4.98 -7.95
CA TYR A 105 5.01 -3.72 -7.30
C TYR A 105 3.53 -3.62 -7.00
N TRP A 106 3.21 -3.02 -5.86
CA TRP A 106 1.86 -2.55 -5.59
C TRP A 106 1.57 -1.36 -6.50
N GLY A 107 0.41 -1.38 -7.14
CA GLY A 107 0.01 -0.30 -8.04
C GLY A 107 -1.48 -0.26 -8.29
N LEU A 108 -1.85 0.52 -9.30
CA LEU A 108 -3.17 0.55 -9.90
C LEU A 108 -3.04 0.31 -11.40
N ASP A 109 -4.08 -0.26 -12.02
CA ASP A 109 -4.13 -0.36 -13.48
C ASP A 109 -4.48 0.98 -14.09
N GLU A 110 -5.37 1.72 -13.43
CA GLU A 110 -5.73 3.10 -13.73
C GLU A 110 -5.88 3.87 -12.42
N ALA A 111 -5.63 5.17 -12.41
CA ALA A 111 -5.83 5.97 -11.21
C ALA A 111 -7.32 6.27 -10.99
N GLU A 112 -8.15 5.25 -10.77
CA GLU A 112 -9.60 5.40 -10.62
C GLU A 112 -10.10 4.84 -9.29
N GLU A 113 -11.23 5.39 -8.82
CA GLU A 113 -11.85 4.99 -7.56
C GLU A 113 -12.26 3.51 -7.57
N LYS A 114 -12.27 2.89 -6.39
CA LYS A 114 -12.71 1.50 -6.12
C LYS A 114 -11.87 0.43 -6.82
N GLN A 115 -10.77 0.80 -7.47
CA GLN A 115 -9.81 -0.18 -7.96
C GLN A 115 -9.11 -0.88 -6.80
N ASN A 116 -8.91 -2.19 -6.96
CA ASN A 116 -8.06 -2.97 -6.07
C ASN A 116 -6.61 -2.53 -6.21
N VAL A 117 -5.84 -2.60 -5.12
CA VAL A 117 -4.38 -2.45 -5.20
C VAL A 117 -3.79 -3.68 -5.86
N THR A 118 -3.29 -3.53 -7.08
CA THR A 118 -2.75 -4.64 -7.88
C THR A 118 -1.33 -4.97 -7.43
N ILE A 119 -0.89 -6.21 -7.69
CA ILE A 119 0.50 -6.64 -7.54
C ILE A 119 0.94 -7.18 -8.90
N LYS A 120 1.76 -6.41 -9.62
CA LYS A 120 2.15 -6.74 -11.00
C LYS A 120 3.64 -6.48 -11.23
N GLN A 121 4.18 -7.15 -12.24
CA GLN A 121 5.53 -6.85 -12.73
C GLN A 121 5.66 -5.38 -13.15
N GLY A 122 6.84 -4.81 -13.00
CA GLY A 122 7.10 -3.45 -13.43
C GLY A 122 8.46 -2.95 -12.95
N GLU A 123 8.64 -1.64 -13.07
CA GLU A 123 9.88 -0.95 -12.72
C GLU A 123 9.64 0.19 -11.71
N GLY A 124 8.49 0.18 -11.03
CA GLY A 124 8.14 1.23 -10.07
C GLY A 124 7.75 2.55 -10.74
N GLY A 125 7.04 2.46 -11.86
CA GLY A 125 6.55 3.61 -12.61
C GLY A 125 5.49 4.43 -11.85
N ILE A 126 4.92 5.42 -12.52
CA ILE A 126 3.97 6.38 -11.92
C ILE A 126 2.71 5.72 -11.33
N PHE A 127 2.24 4.61 -11.91
CA PHE A 127 1.10 3.82 -11.42
C PHE A 127 1.46 2.82 -10.30
N GLN A 128 2.75 2.72 -9.98
CA GLN A 128 3.31 1.86 -8.93
C GLN A 128 3.99 2.70 -7.83
N SER A 129 3.68 4.00 -7.82
CA SER A 129 4.27 4.99 -6.93
C SER A 129 3.22 5.53 -5.97
N TRP A 130 3.58 5.57 -4.70
CA TRP A 130 2.72 5.95 -3.59
C TRP A 130 3.29 7.14 -2.83
N ILE A 131 2.43 7.88 -2.14
CA ILE A 131 2.82 8.86 -1.14
C ILE A 131 2.43 8.29 0.23
N LEU A 132 3.40 8.25 1.15
CA LEU A 132 3.20 7.88 2.53
C LEU A 132 3.20 9.15 3.37
N LYS A 133 2.05 9.52 3.92
CA LYS A 133 1.92 10.66 4.84
C LYS A 133 1.66 10.14 6.24
N GLN A 134 2.56 10.46 7.16
CA GLN A 134 2.43 10.09 8.57
C GLN A 134 1.24 10.82 9.22
N VAL A 135 0.54 10.14 10.12
CA VAL A 135 -0.60 10.66 10.90
C VAL A 135 -0.40 10.51 12.40
#